data_AF-A0A914Z010-F1
#
_entry.id   AF-A0A914Z010-F1
#
_cell.length_a   1.000
_cell.length_b   1.000
_cell.length_c   1.000
_cell.angle_alpha   90.00
_cell.angle_beta   90.00
_cell.angle_gamma   90.00
#
_symmetry.space_group_name_H-M   'P 1'
#
loop_
_entity.id
_entity.type
_entity.pdbx_description
1 polymer ?
#
loop_
_entity_poly.entity_id
_entity_poly.type
_entity_poly.pdbx_seq_one_letter_code
_entity_poly.pdbx_strand_id
1 'polypeptide(L)'
;MADVKFFAVLIVIAFVGIVTSFTLPNQHNQNHRSSGASEETNCSACETIYRVALSHLKPEYIANATSARSFMIGECNMFRQQHVPFWPFCFEMYTQNFDAFWQDLKSATVPLQACKALEICQ
;
A
#
# COMPACT_ATOMS: atom_id res chain seq x y z
N MET A 1 -20.59 -31.94 41.32
CA MET A 1 -19.37 -31.49 40.61
C MET A 1 -19.81 -30.51 39.53
N ALA A 2 -19.64 -29.22 39.79
CA ALA A 2 -19.99 -28.13 38.88
C ALA A 2 -18.71 -27.29 38.72
N ASP A 3 -18.16 -27.25 37.50
CA ASP A 3 -16.90 -26.57 37.22
C ASP A 3 -16.98 -25.79 35.90
N VAL A 4 -16.85 -24.48 36.06
CA VAL A 4 -16.15 -23.52 35.20
C VAL A 4 -16.67 -23.35 33.77
N LYS A 5 -17.67 -22.47 33.61
CA LYS A 5 -17.73 -21.46 32.55
C LYS A 5 -18.36 -20.19 33.14
N PHE A 6 -18.00 -19.04 32.57
CA PHE A 6 -18.51 -17.68 32.80
C PHE A 6 -17.73 -16.79 33.76
N PHE A 7 -17.51 -15.55 33.29
CA PHE A 7 -16.94 -14.39 33.98
C PHE A 7 -15.43 -14.14 33.84
N ALA A 8 -14.94 -14.22 32.60
CA ALA A 8 -14.08 -13.15 32.11
C ALA A 8 -14.92 -11.86 31.97
N VAL A 9 -14.27 -10.69 32.08
CA VAL A 9 -14.81 -9.32 31.99
C VAL A 9 -15.31 -8.78 33.33
N LEU A 10 -14.51 -7.90 33.99
CA LEU A 10 -14.98 -6.69 34.71
C LEU A 10 -13.94 -5.96 35.61
N ILE A 11 -12.62 -6.20 35.52
CA ILE A 11 -11.64 -5.44 36.36
C ILE A 11 -10.46 -4.91 35.54
N VAL A 12 -10.77 -4.18 34.47
CA VAL A 12 -9.82 -3.36 33.70
C VAL A 12 -10.34 -1.92 33.68
N ILE A 13 -10.70 -1.36 34.84
CA ILE A 13 -11.19 0.02 34.93
C ILE A 13 -10.76 0.63 36.28
N ALA A 14 -9.46 0.81 36.53
CA ALA A 14 -9.02 1.57 37.72
C ALA A 14 -7.57 2.10 37.73
N PHE A 15 -6.79 2.05 36.64
CA PHE A 15 -5.38 2.52 36.66
C PHE A 15 -5.00 3.48 35.53
N VAL A 16 -5.99 4.03 34.81
CA VAL A 16 -5.78 5.07 33.79
C VAL A 16 -6.21 6.41 34.37
N GLY A 17 -5.42 6.93 35.28
CA GLY A 17 -5.63 8.25 35.86
C GLY A 17 -4.51 8.56 36.82
N ILE A 18 -3.95 9.78 36.74
CA ILE A 18 -3.01 10.36 37.70
C ILE A 18 -1.52 9.98 37.50
N VAL A 19 -0.99 10.11 36.28
CA VAL A 19 0.40 10.59 36.10
C VAL A 19 0.45 11.57 34.92
N THR A 20 -0.21 12.70 35.09
CA THR A 20 0.02 13.91 34.31
C THR A 20 1.09 14.75 35.01
N SER A 21 2.05 15.29 34.23
CA SER A 21 2.80 16.55 34.44
C SER A 21 4.32 16.42 34.63
N PHE A 22 5.06 16.31 33.52
CA PHE A 22 6.32 17.03 33.36
C PHE A 22 6.32 17.65 31.96
N THR A 23 5.69 18.82 31.85
CA THR A 23 5.73 19.67 30.67
C THR A 23 6.80 20.74 30.92
N LEU A 24 7.87 20.75 30.12
CA LEU A 24 8.60 21.98 29.81
C LEU A 24 8.86 22.08 28.30
N PRO A 25 8.80 23.30 27.74
CA PRO A 25 8.51 23.52 26.33
C PRO A 25 9.80 23.74 25.54
N ASN A 26 9.98 23.07 24.41
CA ASN A 26 10.91 23.57 23.40
C ASN A 26 10.57 23.04 22.00
N GLN A 27 10.52 23.98 21.06
CA GLN A 27 10.44 23.82 19.61
C GLN A 27 9.14 23.18 19.09
N HIS A 28 8.20 24.00 18.62
CA HIS A 28 8.19 24.55 17.26
C HIS A 28 7.84 23.50 16.21
N ASN A 29 6.80 23.83 15.46
CA ASN A 29 6.50 23.35 14.11
C ASN A 29 5.61 22.11 13.95
N GLN A 30 4.31 22.40 13.95
CA GLN A 30 3.36 22.12 12.86
C GLN A 30 3.12 20.68 12.37
N ASN A 31 1.81 20.44 12.15
CA ASN A 31 1.15 19.43 11.30
C ASN A 31 0.86 18.10 12.03
N HIS A 32 -0.34 17.82 12.54
CA HIS A 32 -1.64 17.82 11.85
C HIS A 32 -1.52 17.31 10.40
N ARG A 33 -2.00 16.08 10.15
CA ARG A 33 -2.12 15.39 8.83
C ARG A 33 -0.99 14.40 8.47
N SER A 34 -0.93 13.25 9.14
CA SER A 34 -0.06 12.12 8.72
C SER A 34 -0.81 10.80 8.48
N SER A 35 -2.09 10.86 8.13
CA SER A 35 -2.79 9.73 7.48
C SER A 35 -2.98 9.93 5.97
N GLY A 36 -2.87 11.16 5.46
CA GLY A 36 -3.03 11.46 4.02
C GLY A 36 -1.74 11.42 3.20
N ALA A 37 -0.57 11.67 3.80
CA ALA A 37 0.69 11.76 3.05
C ALA A 37 1.19 10.39 2.55
N SER A 38 0.96 9.32 3.32
CA SER A 38 1.32 7.96 2.89
C SER A 38 0.37 7.44 1.82
N GLU A 39 -0.90 7.82 1.88
CA GLU A 39 -1.94 7.41 0.93
C GLU A 39 -1.80 8.14 -0.42
N GLU A 40 -1.57 9.46 -0.42
CA GLU A 40 -1.26 10.22 -1.65
C GLU A 40 0.03 9.70 -2.32
N THR A 41 1.05 9.36 -1.53
CA THR A 41 2.32 8.81 -2.04
C THR A 41 2.12 7.41 -2.64
N ASN A 42 1.33 6.55 -2.00
CA ASN A 42 1.04 5.20 -2.50
C ASN A 42 0.13 5.24 -3.73
N CYS A 43 -0.82 6.17 -3.78
CA CYS A 43 -1.69 6.38 -4.92
C CYS A 43 -0.89 6.84 -6.16
N SER A 44 -0.01 7.84 -5.99
CA SER A 44 0.88 8.30 -7.06
C SER A 44 1.87 7.21 -7.51
N ALA A 45 2.39 6.41 -6.58
CA ALA A 45 3.21 5.26 -6.90
C ALA A 45 2.43 4.22 -7.73
N CYS A 46 1.22 3.88 -7.30
CA CYS A 46 0.36 2.94 -8.03
C CYS A 46 0.07 3.42 -9.46
N GLU A 47 -0.30 4.70 -9.61
CA GLU A 47 -0.58 5.27 -10.91
C GLU A 47 0.66 5.22 -11.82
N THR A 48 1.84 5.53 -11.26
CA THR A 48 3.12 5.47 -11.98
C THR A 48 3.43 4.06 -12.46
N ILE A 49 3.21 3.06 -11.60
CA ILE A 49 3.44 1.64 -11.93
C ILE A 49 2.53 1.20 -13.07
N TYR A 50 1.23 1.53 -13.02
CA TYR A 50 0.28 1.25 -14.11
C TYR A 50 0.64 1.98 -15.41
N ARG A 51 1.05 3.26 -15.33
CA ARG A 51 1.47 4.03 -16.52
C ARG A 51 2.71 3.43 -17.18
N VAL A 52 3.69 3.00 -16.40
CA VAL A 52 4.91 2.36 -16.91
C VAL A 52 4.55 1.03 -17.57
N ALA A 53 3.68 0.22 -16.94
CA ALA A 53 3.20 -1.00 -17.54
C ALA A 53 2.46 -0.72 -18.86
N LEU A 54 1.51 0.22 -18.92
CA LEU A 54 0.81 0.54 -20.16
C LEU A 54 1.73 1.10 -21.26
N SER A 55 2.81 1.78 -20.89
CA SER A 55 3.77 2.36 -21.85
C SER A 55 4.77 1.33 -22.39
N HIS A 56 5.20 0.38 -21.55
CA HIS A 56 6.28 -0.56 -21.89
C HIS A 56 5.75 -1.95 -22.26
N LEU A 57 4.53 -2.30 -21.86
CA LEU A 57 3.97 -3.61 -22.12
C LEU A 57 3.42 -3.68 -23.54
N LYS A 58 4.21 -4.27 -24.43
CA LYS A 58 3.79 -4.52 -25.82
C LYS A 58 2.66 -5.56 -25.87
N PRO A 59 1.81 -5.54 -26.92
CA PRO A 59 0.72 -6.50 -27.10
C PRO A 59 1.16 -7.97 -27.06
N GLU A 60 2.41 -8.24 -27.48
CA GLU A 60 3.02 -9.57 -27.44
C GLU A 60 3.16 -10.15 -26.01
N TYR A 61 3.35 -9.30 -25.01
CA TYR A 61 3.39 -9.71 -23.61
C TYR A 61 1.98 -9.86 -23.02
N ILE A 62 0.98 -9.15 -23.56
CA ILE A 62 -0.45 -9.28 -23.18
C ILE A 62 -1.00 -10.68 -23.49
N ALA A 63 -0.41 -11.37 -24.47
CA ALA A 63 -0.77 -12.75 -24.77
C ALA A 63 -0.32 -13.74 -23.68
N ASN A 64 0.64 -13.39 -22.82
CA ASN A 64 1.20 -14.30 -21.81
C ASN A 64 1.51 -13.60 -20.47
N ALA A 65 0.63 -13.83 -19.51
CA ALA A 65 0.70 -13.30 -18.14
C ALA A 65 2.05 -13.55 -17.45
N THR A 66 2.66 -14.73 -17.62
CA THR A 66 3.94 -15.08 -16.98
C THR A 66 5.10 -14.24 -17.52
N SER A 67 5.11 -14.01 -18.83
CA SER A 67 6.13 -13.18 -19.48
C SER A 67 5.98 -11.71 -19.08
N ALA A 68 4.74 -11.23 -19.02
CA ALA A 68 4.42 -9.88 -18.57
C ALA A 68 4.81 -9.67 -17.10
N ARG A 69 4.54 -10.64 -16.23
CA ARG A 69 4.95 -10.58 -14.82
C ARG A 69 6.46 -10.47 -14.67
N SER A 70 7.20 -11.32 -15.39
CA SER A 70 8.67 -11.30 -15.35
C SER A 70 9.23 -9.96 -15.86
N PHE A 71 8.65 -9.43 -16.93
CA PHE A 71 9.03 -8.12 -17.48
C PHE A 71 8.77 -7.00 -16.47
N MET A 72 7.57 -6.96 -15.88
CA MET A 72 7.16 -5.94 -14.91
C MET A 72 7.99 -5.99 -13.61
N ILE A 73 8.35 -7.19 -13.13
CA ILE A 73 9.30 -7.33 -12.02
C ILE A 73 10.69 -6.77 -12.40
N GLY A 74 11.11 -6.93 -13.66
CA GLY A 74 12.30 -6.30 -14.22
C GLY A 74 12.25 -4.77 -14.11
N GLU A 75 11.11 -4.16 -14.44
CA GLU A 75 10.91 -2.71 -14.31
C GLU A 75 11.02 -2.25 -12.84
N CYS A 76 10.48 -3.00 -11.87
CA CYS A 76 10.68 -2.67 -10.46
C CYS A 76 12.15 -2.73 -10.02
N ASN A 77 12.94 -3.64 -10.60
CA ASN A 77 14.39 -3.67 -10.34
C ASN A 77 15.10 -2.43 -10.87
N MET A 78 14.63 -1.84 -11.98
CA MET A 78 15.15 -0.56 -12.47
C MET A 78 14.87 0.58 -11.49
N PHE A 79 13.65 0.64 -10.93
CA PHE A 79 13.31 1.59 -9.86
C PHE A 79 14.22 1.42 -8.63
N ARG A 80 14.53 0.17 -8.26
CA ARG A 80 15.48 -0.12 -7.18
C ARG A 80 16.88 0.44 -7.49
N GLN A 81 17.38 0.24 -8.71
CA GLN A 81 18.69 0.76 -9.13
C GLN A 81 18.71 2.30 -9.17
N GLN A 82 17.59 2.92 -9.48
CA GLN A 82 17.43 4.37 -9.53
C GLN A 82 17.10 4.99 -8.15
N HIS A 83 17.14 4.20 -7.06
CA HIS A 83 16.80 4.63 -5.70
C HIS A 83 15.39 5.26 -5.58
N VAL A 84 14.44 4.81 -6.40
CA VAL A 84 13.05 5.28 -6.37
C VAL A 84 12.35 4.72 -5.13
N PRO A 85 11.81 5.54 -4.23
CA PRO A 85 11.37 5.10 -2.90
C PRO A 85 10.21 4.08 -2.91
N PHE A 86 9.38 4.07 -3.96
CA PHE A 86 8.26 3.13 -4.08
C PHE A 86 8.64 1.78 -4.71
N TRP A 87 9.93 1.51 -4.98
CA TRP A 87 10.35 0.22 -5.56
C TRP A 87 9.86 -1.02 -4.78
N PRO A 88 9.76 -1.03 -3.42
CA PRO A 88 9.26 -2.20 -2.70
C PRO A 88 7.78 -2.43 -2.99
N PHE A 89 7.01 -1.36 -3.04
CA PHE A 89 5.59 -1.37 -3.37
C PHE A 89 5.33 -1.88 -4.79
N CYS A 90 6.18 -1.50 -5.75
CA CYS A 90 6.17 -2.05 -7.11
C CYS A 90 6.35 -3.57 -7.11
N PHE A 91 7.33 -4.07 -6.35
CA PHE A 91 7.59 -5.50 -6.23
C PHE A 91 6.40 -6.23 -5.60
N GLU A 92 5.82 -5.65 -4.55
CA GLU A 92 4.65 -6.22 -3.88
C GLU A 92 3.44 -6.32 -4.82
N MET A 93 3.17 -5.26 -5.59
CA MET A 93 2.06 -5.22 -6.54
C MET A 93 2.17 -6.34 -7.59
N TYR A 94 3.35 -6.56 -8.17
CA TYR A 94 3.55 -7.60 -9.19
C TYR A 94 3.80 -9.00 -8.64
N THR A 95 4.01 -9.14 -7.34
CA THR A 95 4.15 -10.46 -6.69
C THR A 95 2.84 -10.93 -6.07
N GLN A 96 2.10 -10.05 -5.40
CA GLN A 96 0.89 -10.40 -4.67
C GLN A 96 -0.40 -10.07 -5.43
N ASN A 97 -0.45 -8.92 -6.11
CA ASN A 97 -1.67 -8.40 -6.75
C ASN A 97 -1.64 -8.51 -8.29
N PHE A 98 -0.74 -9.34 -8.83
CA PHE A 98 -0.50 -9.42 -10.26
C PHE A 98 -1.75 -9.82 -11.05
N ASP A 99 -2.57 -10.75 -10.56
CA ASP A 99 -3.74 -11.21 -11.29
C ASP A 99 -4.80 -10.11 -11.41
N ALA A 100 -5.06 -9.36 -10.34
CA ALA A 100 -5.96 -8.21 -10.36
C ALA A 100 -5.43 -7.12 -11.30
N PHE A 101 -4.15 -6.77 -11.13
CA PHE A 101 -3.44 -5.83 -11.99
C PHE A 101 -3.53 -6.24 -13.48
N TRP A 102 -3.36 -7.52 -13.76
CA TRP A 102 -3.37 -8.07 -15.11
C TRP A 102 -4.75 -7.99 -15.76
N GLN A 103 -5.81 -8.24 -15.00
CA GLN A 103 -7.18 -8.08 -15.49
C GLN A 103 -7.46 -6.61 -15.82
N ASP A 104 -7.09 -5.68 -14.93
CA ASP A 104 -7.27 -4.25 -15.15
C ASP A 104 -6.50 -3.72 -16.36
N LEU A 105 -5.29 -4.24 -16.57
CA LEU A 105 -4.46 -3.85 -17.70
C LEU A 105 -5.05 -4.33 -19.03
N LYS A 106 -5.63 -5.53 -19.06
CA LYS A 106 -6.34 -6.06 -20.25
C LYS A 106 -7.63 -5.32 -20.56
N SER A 107 -8.32 -4.78 -19.55
CA SER A 107 -9.51 -3.96 -19.75
C SER A 107 -9.18 -2.51 -20.14
N ALA A 108 -7.90 -2.17 -20.33
CA ALA A 108 -7.43 -0.81 -20.60
C ALA A 108 -7.98 0.19 -19.56
N THR A 109 -8.13 -0.26 -18.31
CA THR A 109 -8.63 0.56 -17.23
C THR A 109 -7.70 1.74 -17.01
N VAL A 110 -8.26 2.93 -16.80
CA VAL A 110 -7.46 4.12 -16.49
C VAL A 110 -6.65 3.85 -15.21
N PRO A 111 -5.33 4.12 -15.17
CA PRO A 111 -4.46 3.83 -14.03
C PRO A 111 -5.05 4.23 -12.67
N LEU A 112 -5.64 5.42 -12.57
CA LEU A 112 -6.27 5.92 -11.35
C LEU A 112 -7.49 5.07 -10.91
N GLN A 113 -8.29 4.58 -11.85
CA GLN A 113 -9.44 3.71 -11.54
C GLN A 113 -8.98 2.34 -11.03
N ALA A 114 -7.93 1.77 -11.62
CA ALA A 114 -7.36 0.51 -11.16
C ALA A 114 -6.79 0.64 -9.73
N CYS A 115 -6.08 1.74 -9.44
CA CYS A 115 -5.58 2.02 -8.10
C CYS A 115 -6.69 2.29 -7.07
N LYS A 116 -7.84 2.84 -7.47
CA LYS A 116 -9.04 2.94 -6.63
C LYS A 116 -9.68 1.58 -6.38
N ALA A 117 -9.74 0.71 -7.40
CA ALA A 117 -10.30 -0.64 -7.27
C ALA A 117 -9.48 -1.53 -6.32
N LEU A 118 -8.17 -1.28 -6.23
CA LEU A 118 -7.26 -1.92 -5.28
C LEU A 118 -7.25 -1.26 -3.89
N GLU A 119 -8.11 -0.26 -3.64
CA GLU A 119 -8.17 0.51 -2.39
C GLU A 119 -6.85 1.22 -2.02
N ILE A 120 -5.97 1.45 -3.01
CA ILE A 120 -4.70 2.17 -2.84
C ILE A 120 -4.92 3.69 -2.92
N CYS A 121 -5.86 4.12 -3.77
CA CYS A 121 -6.30 5.50 -3.91
C CYS A 121 -7.73 5.65 -3.39
N GLN A 122 -8.02 6.67 -2.57
CA GLN A 122 -9.40 7.05 -2.24
C GLN A 122 -10.01 8.02 -3.28
#